data_AF-A0A382DMY8-F1
#
_entry.id   AF-A0A382DMY8-F1
#
_cell.length_a   1.000
_cell.length_b   1.000
_cell.length_c   1.000
_cell.angle_alpha   90.00
_cell.angle_beta   90.00
_cell.angle_gamma   90.00
#
_symmetry.space_group_name_H-M   'P 1'
#
loop_
_entity.id
_entity.type
_entity.pdbx_description
1 polymer ?
#
loop_
_entity_poly.entity_id
_entity_poly.type
_entity_poly.pdbx_seq_one_letter_code
_entity_poly.pdbx_strand_id
1 'polypeptide(L)'
;MATNIVLKRSATADAVPSTGDLELGELALNTYDGKIYMKKTVSGTSSIVNLSGGTAASSSAFSHSTYKYTASGSTTTFSGTDDDSKTLAYTAGQIQVFLNGILLDVADYTASNGTSVVLGSAASSGDILYAVSFTGTNPFDYFKYVATNAQTTFTGNDANSESLIYTVGNI
;
A
#
# COMPACT_ATOMS: atom_id res chain seq x y z
N MET A 1 3.73 -2.48 45.18
CA MET A 1 4.87 -1.61 45.54
C MET A 1 5.07 -0.67 44.36
N ALA A 2 5.10 0.65 44.59
CA ALA A 2 5.40 1.60 43.52
C ALA A 2 6.92 1.74 43.40
N THR A 3 7.44 1.67 42.17
CA THR A 3 8.85 1.93 41.88
C THR A 3 8.97 3.31 41.27
N ASN A 4 9.89 4.12 41.78
CA ASN A 4 10.18 5.42 41.18
C ASN A 4 10.88 5.22 39.84
N ILE A 5 10.37 5.85 38.78
CA ILE A 5 11.00 5.84 37.45
C ILE A 5 12.02 6.98 37.39
N VAL A 6 13.26 6.66 37.00
CA VAL A 6 14.29 7.67 36.74
C VAL A 6 14.10 8.21 35.33
N LEU A 7 14.03 9.55 35.22
CA LEU A 7 13.98 10.25 33.94
C LEU A 7 15.31 10.98 33.68
N LYS A 8 16.06 10.52 32.69
CA LYS A 8 17.25 11.20 32.15
C LYS A 8 16.83 12.20 31.08
N ARG A 9 17.55 13.31 30.94
CA ARG A 9 17.23 14.35 29.94
C ARG A 9 18.45 14.75 29.12
N SER A 10 18.23 15.05 27.85
CA SER A 10 19.22 15.67 26.95
C SER A 10 18.57 16.81 26.18
N ALA A 11 19.29 17.91 26.00
CA ALA A 11 18.89 19.02 25.13
C ALA A 11 19.71 19.08 23.83
N THR A 12 20.57 18.10 23.60
CA THR A 12 21.37 18.00 22.38
C THR A 12 20.48 17.49 21.24
N ALA A 13 20.43 18.24 20.14
CA ALA A 13 19.73 17.83 18.92
C ALA A 13 20.15 16.44 18.46
N ASP A 14 19.19 15.63 18.03
CA ASP A 14 19.37 14.26 17.53
C ASP A 14 20.04 13.28 18.50
N ALA A 15 20.21 13.64 19.77
CA ALA A 15 20.79 12.74 20.75
C ALA A 15 19.84 11.56 21.05
N VAL A 16 20.34 10.36 20.80
CA VAL A 16 19.72 9.08 21.12
C VAL A 16 20.58 8.39 22.19
N PRO A 17 20.03 7.97 23.33
CA PRO A 17 20.81 7.21 24.31
C PRO A 17 21.24 5.86 23.73
N SER A 18 22.37 5.35 24.18
CA SER A 18 22.82 3.97 23.96
C SER A 18 22.22 3.03 25.03
N THR A 19 22.39 1.73 24.83
CA THR A 19 21.98 0.71 25.83
C THR A 19 22.79 0.77 27.13
N GLY A 20 23.96 1.44 27.14
CA GLY A 20 24.73 1.70 28.35
C GLY A 20 24.24 2.94 29.11
N ASP A 21 23.52 3.84 28.46
CA ASP A 21 23.05 5.09 29.07
C ASP A 21 21.77 4.90 29.91
N LEU A 22 21.09 3.76 29.76
CA LEU A 22 19.84 3.43 30.45
C LEU A 22 19.87 2.06 31.10
N GLU A 23 19.27 1.96 32.28
CA GLU A 23 18.88 0.71 32.91
C GLU A 23 17.43 0.33 32.56
N LEU A 24 17.08 -0.96 32.74
CA LEU A 24 15.71 -1.41 32.54
C LEU A 24 14.78 -0.70 33.54
N GLY A 25 13.72 -0.09 33.01
CA GLY A 25 12.77 0.72 33.80
C GLY A 25 13.12 2.21 33.89
N GLU A 26 14.24 2.66 33.32
CA GLU A 26 14.54 4.09 33.15
C GLU A 26 13.98 4.64 31.82
N LEU A 27 13.71 5.95 31.82
CA LEU A 27 13.32 6.70 30.63
C LEU A 27 14.35 7.79 30.32
N ALA A 28 14.56 8.09 29.04
CA ALA A 28 15.27 9.28 28.58
C ALA A 28 14.34 10.20 27.81
N LEU A 29 14.44 11.51 28.02
CA LEU A 29 13.75 12.56 27.27
C LEU A 29 14.77 13.43 26.54
N ASN A 30 14.69 13.48 25.21
CA ASN A 30 15.34 14.51 24.42
C ASN A 30 14.39 15.70 24.31
N THR A 31 14.72 16.81 25.00
CA THR A 31 13.90 18.02 25.02
C THR A 31 14.04 18.87 23.78
N TYR A 32 15.08 18.67 22.96
CA TYR A 32 15.23 19.35 21.67
C TYR A 32 14.32 18.70 20.62
N ASP A 33 14.34 17.37 20.53
CA ASP A 33 13.57 16.61 19.54
C ASP A 33 12.15 16.25 20.00
N GLY A 34 11.83 16.48 21.27
CA GLY A 34 10.58 16.00 21.89
C GLY A 34 10.50 14.47 21.99
N LYS A 35 11.65 13.77 21.97
CA LYS A 35 11.70 12.30 21.91
C LYS A 35 11.80 11.63 23.28
N ILE A 36 11.10 10.52 23.51
CA ILE A 36 11.21 9.70 24.75
C ILE A 36 11.77 8.32 24.39
N TYR A 37 12.75 7.83 25.14
CA TYR A 37 13.38 6.52 24.91
C TYR A 37 13.36 5.63 26.15
N MET A 38 13.37 4.32 25.94
CA MET A 38 13.52 3.29 26.98
C MET A 38 14.42 2.17 26.49
N LYS A 39 15.18 1.55 27.39
CA LYS A 39 15.89 0.30 27.11
C LYS A 39 14.93 -0.89 27.19
N LYS A 40 14.93 -1.72 26.16
CA LYS A 40 14.21 -3.00 26.09
C LYS A 40 15.24 -4.12 26.01
N THR A 41 15.02 -5.20 26.75
CA THR A 41 15.81 -6.43 26.60
C THR A 41 14.88 -7.59 26.25
N VAL A 42 15.19 -8.31 25.17
CA VAL A 42 14.50 -9.56 24.78
C VAL A 42 15.56 -10.63 24.59
N SER A 43 15.39 -11.77 25.28
CA SER A 43 16.32 -12.91 25.17
C SER A 43 17.79 -12.52 25.37
N GLY A 44 18.08 -11.63 26.33
CA GLY A 44 19.43 -11.16 26.66
C GLY A 44 20.00 -10.06 25.76
N THR A 45 19.32 -9.68 24.67
CA THR A 45 19.77 -8.58 23.80
C THR A 45 19.06 -7.29 24.16
N SER A 46 19.82 -6.24 24.49
CA SER A 46 19.28 -4.91 24.78
C SER A 46 19.22 -4.03 23.54
N SER A 47 18.18 -3.22 23.43
CA SER A 47 17.99 -2.18 22.42
C SER A 47 17.35 -0.94 23.03
N ILE A 48 17.42 0.19 22.33
CA ILE A 48 16.76 1.44 22.70
C ILE A 48 15.51 1.60 21.85
N VAL A 49 14.38 1.87 22.49
CA VAL A 49 13.08 2.06 21.85
C VAL A 49 12.66 3.52 22.01
N ASN A 50 12.38 4.20 20.90
CA ASN A 50 11.71 5.49 20.91
C ASN A 50 10.19 5.28 21.14
N LEU A 51 9.64 5.95 22.15
CA LEU A 51 8.25 5.87 22.61
C LEU A 51 7.39 7.05 22.14
N SER A 52 8.00 8.17 21.78
CA SER A 52 7.31 9.43 21.44
C SER A 52 6.95 9.52 19.96
N GLY A 53 6.50 8.40 19.39
CA GLY A 53 6.11 8.30 17.99
C GLY A 53 7.26 7.87 17.09
N GLY A 54 7.14 6.67 16.54
CA GLY A 54 7.18 6.65 15.09
C GLY A 54 5.93 7.38 14.62
N THR A 55 6.02 8.17 13.55
CA THR A 55 4.97 8.06 12.53
C THR A 55 4.56 6.60 12.53
N ALA A 56 3.28 6.29 12.84
CA ALA A 56 2.78 4.93 12.67
C ALA A 56 3.43 4.44 11.39
N ALA A 57 4.28 3.39 11.47
CA ALA A 57 4.98 2.87 10.30
C ALA A 57 3.91 2.86 9.25
N SER A 58 4.01 3.74 8.23
CA SER A 58 2.86 4.06 7.41
C SER A 58 2.24 2.72 7.17
N SER A 59 1.04 2.49 7.70
CA SER A 59 0.23 1.46 7.09
C SER A 59 0.39 1.86 5.64
N SER A 60 0.96 0.98 4.82
CA SER A 60 1.00 1.21 3.39
C SER A 60 -0.47 1.32 3.06
N ALA A 61 -1.00 2.53 3.21
CA ALA A 61 -2.36 2.72 3.61
C ALA A 61 -3.05 2.40 2.33
N PHE A 62 -3.60 1.20 2.27
CA PHE A 62 -4.23 0.70 1.07
C PHE A 62 -5.28 1.74 0.75
N SER A 63 -4.95 2.55 -0.24
CA SER A 63 -5.69 3.73 -0.60
C SER A 63 -5.88 3.66 -2.10
N HIS A 64 -7.09 3.97 -2.48
CA HIS A 64 -7.59 3.77 -3.81
C HIS A 64 -8.19 5.08 -4.31
N SER A 65 -7.94 5.41 -5.57
CA SER A 65 -8.57 6.54 -6.28
C SER A 65 -9.25 6.06 -7.54
N THR A 66 -10.55 6.32 -7.64
CA THR A 66 -11.36 6.01 -8.82
C THR A 66 -11.42 7.24 -9.72
N TYR A 67 -11.25 7.01 -11.02
CA TYR A 67 -11.41 8.01 -12.08
C TYR A 67 -12.46 7.54 -13.07
N LYS A 68 -13.38 8.42 -13.45
CA LYS A 68 -14.48 8.11 -14.37
C LYS A 68 -14.37 8.91 -15.65
N TYR A 69 -14.36 8.22 -16.78
CA TYR A 69 -14.41 8.85 -18.08
C TYR A 69 -15.62 8.38 -18.87
N THR A 70 -16.33 9.31 -19.50
CA THR A 70 -17.31 9.00 -20.53
C THR A 70 -16.66 9.21 -21.90
N ALA A 71 -16.57 8.14 -22.69
CA ALA A 71 -15.99 8.20 -24.03
C ALA A 71 -16.80 9.11 -24.95
N SER A 72 -16.10 9.92 -25.76
CA SER A 72 -16.72 10.78 -26.76
C SER A 72 -16.31 10.32 -28.16
N GLY A 73 -17.27 9.84 -28.95
CA GLY A 73 -16.97 9.20 -30.23
C GLY A 73 -16.12 7.94 -30.07
N SER A 74 -15.22 7.69 -31.03
CA SER A 74 -14.28 6.56 -30.97
C SER A 74 -13.05 6.97 -30.16
N THR A 75 -12.97 6.49 -28.92
CA THR A 75 -11.91 6.87 -27.96
C THR A 75 -11.04 5.67 -27.62
N THR A 76 -9.73 5.78 -27.79
CA THR A 76 -8.76 4.74 -27.35
C THR A 76 -7.93 5.18 -26.16
N THR A 77 -7.73 6.48 -25.94
CA THR A 77 -6.87 7.01 -24.88
C THR A 77 -7.66 7.83 -23.89
N PHE A 78 -7.52 7.49 -22.61
CA PHE A 78 -8.11 8.18 -21.47
C PHE A 78 -6.98 8.75 -20.61
N SER A 79 -7.00 10.06 -20.36
CA SER A 79 -5.95 10.76 -19.64
C SER A 79 -6.44 12.11 -19.10
N GLY A 80 -5.65 12.75 -18.25
CA GLY A 80 -5.98 14.07 -17.74
C GLY A 80 -7.14 14.03 -16.75
N THR A 81 -7.94 15.10 -16.72
CA THR A 81 -9.06 15.26 -15.79
C THR A 81 -10.26 14.42 -16.22
N ASP A 82 -10.81 13.69 -15.25
CA ASP A 82 -11.99 12.85 -15.39
C ASP A 82 -13.30 13.65 -15.27
N ASP A 83 -14.44 12.97 -15.39
CA ASP A 83 -15.79 13.57 -15.31
C ASP A 83 -16.07 14.21 -13.93
N ASP A 84 -15.35 13.79 -12.88
CA ASP A 84 -15.48 14.25 -11.49
C ASP A 84 -14.37 15.24 -11.09
N SER A 85 -13.69 15.83 -12.07
CA SER A 85 -12.61 16.81 -11.88
C SER A 85 -11.36 16.30 -11.14
N LYS A 86 -11.11 14.99 -11.16
CA LYS A 86 -9.87 14.36 -10.70
C LYS A 86 -8.93 14.10 -11.88
N THR A 87 -7.67 14.48 -11.74
CA THR A 87 -6.65 14.15 -12.74
C THR A 87 -6.10 12.73 -12.51
N LEU A 88 -6.15 11.90 -13.56
CA LEU A 88 -5.62 10.54 -13.52
C LEU A 88 -4.14 10.52 -13.16
N ALA A 89 -3.85 9.81 -12.07
CA ALA A 89 -2.52 9.49 -11.63
C ALA A 89 -2.52 8.08 -11.02
N TYR A 90 -1.56 7.26 -11.42
CA TYR A 90 -1.43 5.90 -10.92
C TYR A 90 0.03 5.44 -10.92
N THR A 91 0.35 4.42 -10.12
CA THR A 91 1.62 3.69 -10.21
C THR A 91 1.44 2.57 -11.23
N ALA A 92 2.35 2.45 -12.21
CA ALA A 92 2.29 1.38 -13.20
C ALA A 92 2.21 -0.01 -12.52
N GLY A 93 1.31 -0.86 -13.00
CA GLY A 93 1.01 -2.17 -12.39
C GLY A 93 0.10 -2.14 -11.16
N GLN A 94 -0.32 -0.96 -10.68
CA GLN A 94 -1.23 -0.78 -9.55
C GLN A 94 -2.52 -0.09 -9.99
N ILE A 95 -3.11 -0.57 -11.07
CA ILE A 95 -4.35 -0.05 -11.66
C ILE A 95 -5.25 -1.19 -12.14
N GLN A 96 -6.55 -1.04 -11.96
CA GLN A 96 -7.57 -1.85 -12.60
C GLN A 96 -8.38 -0.97 -13.54
N VAL A 97 -8.73 -1.51 -14.72
CA VAL A 97 -9.46 -0.77 -15.75
C VAL A 97 -10.74 -1.52 -16.06
N PHE A 98 -11.86 -0.82 -16.00
CA PHE A 98 -13.17 -1.36 -16.31
C PHE A 98 -13.76 -0.60 -17.50
N LEU A 99 -14.32 -1.32 -18.46
CA LEU A 99 -15.12 -0.74 -19.54
C LEU A 99 -16.56 -1.22 -19.39
N ASN A 100 -17.50 -0.29 -19.24
CA ASN A 100 -18.93 -0.57 -19.01
C ASN A 100 -19.18 -1.55 -17.84
N GLY A 101 -18.34 -1.48 -16.80
CA GLY A 101 -18.42 -2.32 -15.61
C GLY A 101 -17.70 -3.68 -15.71
N ILE A 102 -17.13 -4.01 -16.88
CA ILE A 102 -16.36 -5.25 -17.08
C ILE A 102 -14.88 -4.95 -16.83
N LEU A 103 -14.25 -5.69 -15.92
CA LEU A 103 -12.80 -5.65 -15.71
C LEU A 103 -12.10 -6.15 -16.98
N LEU A 104 -11.18 -5.34 -17.50
CA LEU A 104 -10.36 -5.69 -18.66
C LEU A 104 -9.14 -6.51 -18.25
N ASP A 105 -8.73 -7.45 -19.12
CA ASP A 105 -7.45 -8.12 -18.98
C ASP A 105 -6.30 -7.11 -19.21
N VAL A 106 -5.15 -7.34 -18.58
CA VAL A 106 -3.96 -6.49 -18.76
C VAL A 106 -3.47 -6.49 -20.23
N ALA A 107 -3.82 -7.49 -21.03
CA ALA A 107 -3.55 -7.52 -22.46
C ALA A 107 -4.45 -6.58 -23.28
N ASP A 108 -5.62 -6.20 -22.76
CA ASP A 108 -6.62 -5.39 -23.49
C ASP A 108 -6.38 -3.88 -23.37
N TYR A 109 -5.41 -3.45 -22.55
CA TYR A 109 -5.04 -2.05 -22.40
C TYR A 109 -3.55 -1.85 -22.06
N THR A 110 -3.04 -0.65 -22.31
CA THR A 110 -1.70 -0.21 -21.91
C THR A 110 -1.81 0.93 -20.88
N ALA A 111 -1.25 0.73 -19.69
CA ALA A 111 -1.20 1.72 -18.62
C ALA A 111 0.16 1.67 -17.89
N SER A 112 1.22 2.11 -18.57
CA SER A 112 2.61 1.98 -18.11
C SER A 112 3.28 3.31 -17.73
N ASN A 113 2.62 4.45 -18.00
CA ASN A 113 3.21 5.78 -17.84
C ASN A 113 2.72 6.56 -16.60
N GLY A 114 1.72 6.01 -15.90
CA GLY A 114 1.16 6.61 -14.68
C GLY A 114 0.10 7.70 -14.91
N THR A 115 -0.20 8.07 -16.16
CA THR A 115 -1.06 9.23 -16.47
C THR A 115 -2.06 9.01 -17.61
N SER A 116 -1.99 7.89 -18.34
CA SER A 116 -2.98 7.52 -19.35
C SER A 116 -3.28 6.03 -19.38
N VAL A 117 -4.51 5.67 -19.77
CA VAL A 117 -4.91 4.31 -20.13
C VAL A 117 -5.22 4.29 -21.63
N VAL A 118 -4.61 3.38 -22.38
CA VAL A 118 -4.85 3.19 -23.81
C VAL A 118 -5.49 1.83 -24.05
N LEU A 119 -6.73 1.79 -24.55
CA LEU A 119 -7.43 0.55 -24.89
C LEU A 119 -6.91 -0.05 -26.20
N GLY A 120 -6.85 -1.38 -26.27
CA GLY A 120 -6.54 -2.12 -27.50
C GLY A 120 -7.65 -2.03 -28.55
N SER A 121 -8.90 -1.88 -28.12
CA SER A 121 -10.06 -1.57 -28.98
C SER A 121 -10.70 -0.27 -28.54
N ALA A 122 -11.12 0.55 -29.50
CA ALA A 122 -11.75 1.83 -29.20
C ALA A 122 -13.10 1.65 -28.50
N ALA A 123 -13.31 2.42 -27.44
CA ALA A 123 -14.61 2.62 -26.83
C ALA A 123 -15.48 3.49 -27.75
N SER A 124 -16.80 3.25 -27.72
CA SER A 124 -17.81 4.01 -28.45
C SER A 124 -18.33 5.17 -27.60
N SER A 125 -18.98 6.13 -28.26
CA SER A 125 -19.56 7.29 -27.57
C SER A 125 -20.55 6.85 -26.49
N GLY A 126 -20.39 7.35 -25.27
CA GLY A 126 -21.22 7.00 -24.12
C GLY A 126 -20.76 5.78 -23.33
N ASP A 127 -19.75 5.03 -23.81
CA ASP A 127 -19.10 4.00 -23.00
C ASP A 127 -18.42 4.65 -21.79
N ILE A 128 -18.46 3.95 -20.66
CA ILE A 128 -17.89 4.43 -19.39
C ILE A 128 -16.64 3.62 -19.09
N LEU A 129 -15.51 4.32 -18.94
CA LEU A 129 -14.27 3.75 -18.43
C LEU A 129 -14.05 4.18 -16.98
N TYR A 130 -13.89 3.20 -16.09
CA TYR A 130 -13.36 3.43 -14.76
C TYR A 130 -11.90 3.01 -14.71
N ALA A 131 -11.04 3.94 -14.30
CA ALA A 131 -9.66 3.66 -13.95
C ALA A 131 -9.54 3.69 -12.43
N VAL A 132 -9.07 2.60 -11.85
CA VAL A 132 -9.07 2.37 -10.42
C VAL A 132 -7.61 2.23 -9.98
N SER A 133 -6.97 3.30 -9.49
CA SER A 133 -5.56 3.30 -9.07
C SER A 133 -5.37 2.99 -7.58
N PHE A 134 -4.33 2.25 -7.24
CA PHE A 134 -4.04 1.85 -5.87
C PHE A 134 -2.66 2.35 -5.45
N THR A 135 -2.54 2.67 -4.16
CA THR A 135 -1.29 3.09 -3.53
C THR A 135 -1.04 2.24 -2.29
N GLY A 136 0.23 1.89 -2.10
CA GLY A 136 0.66 0.97 -1.05
C GLY A 136 1.83 0.10 -1.52
N THR A 137 2.41 -0.67 -0.60
CA THR A 137 3.43 -1.67 -0.92
C THR A 137 2.70 -2.96 -1.25
N ASN A 138 2.86 -3.46 -2.48
CA ASN A 138 2.23 -4.69 -2.97
C ASN A 138 0.71 -4.76 -2.72
N PRO A 139 -0.09 -3.81 -3.26
CA PRO A 139 -1.54 -3.81 -3.03
C PRO A 139 -2.27 -4.96 -3.73
N PHE A 140 -1.61 -5.69 -4.63
CA PHE A 140 -2.17 -6.82 -5.37
C PHE A 140 -1.23 -8.01 -5.37
N ASP A 141 -1.82 -9.16 -5.08
CA ASP A 141 -1.35 -10.46 -5.54
C ASP A 141 -2.33 -10.94 -6.61
N TYR A 142 -1.83 -11.25 -7.81
CA TYR A 142 -2.62 -11.81 -8.91
C TYR A 142 -2.32 -13.30 -9.02
N PHE A 143 -3.38 -14.12 -8.99
CA PHE A 143 -3.28 -15.56 -9.21
C PHE A 143 -4.10 -15.97 -10.43
N LYS A 144 -3.50 -16.70 -11.37
CA LYS A 144 -4.16 -17.16 -12.59
C LYS A 144 -4.37 -18.67 -12.58
N TYR A 145 -5.62 -19.10 -12.47
CA TYR A 145 -5.97 -20.51 -12.63
C TYR A 145 -6.60 -20.76 -14.00
N VAL A 146 -6.20 -21.85 -14.67
CA VAL A 146 -6.74 -22.26 -15.97
C VAL A 146 -7.58 -23.51 -15.77
N ALA A 147 -8.89 -23.40 -16.01
CA ALA A 147 -9.77 -24.56 -15.99
C ALA A 147 -9.47 -25.46 -17.21
N THR A 148 -9.17 -26.73 -16.99
CA THR A 148 -8.89 -27.69 -18.08
C THR A 148 -10.05 -28.64 -18.36
N ASN A 149 -10.99 -28.80 -17.43
CA ASN A 149 -12.12 -29.72 -17.59
C ASN A 149 -13.28 -29.36 -16.66
N ALA A 150 -14.00 -28.26 -16.98
CA ALA A 150 -15.18 -27.80 -16.25
C ALA A 150 -15.02 -27.78 -14.71
N GLN A 151 -13.80 -27.50 -14.24
CA GLN A 151 -13.49 -27.51 -12.81
C GLN A 151 -14.24 -26.40 -12.09
N THR A 152 -14.78 -26.73 -10.92
CA THR A 152 -15.45 -25.79 -10.01
C THR A 152 -14.63 -25.50 -8.76
N THR A 153 -13.42 -26.05 -8.68
CA THR A 153 -12.50 -25.88 -7.54
C THR A 153 -11.09 -25.65 -8.06
N PHE A 154 -10.45 -24.58 -7.59
CA PHE A 154 -9.07 -24.23 -7.90
C PHE A 154 -8.26 -24.27 -6.60
N THR A 155 -7.24 -25.13 -6.56
CA THR A 155 -6.38 -25.35 -5.39
C THR A 155 -4.94 -25.57 -5.85
N GLY A 156 -3.99 -25.40 -4.92
CA GLY A 156 -2.56 -25.53 -5.22
C GLY A 156 -1.99 -24.27 -5.85
N ASN A 157 -0.88 -24.43 -6.55
CA ASN A 157 -0.22 -23.32 -7.24
C ASN A 157 -1.00 -22.93 -8.51
N ASP A 158 -0.93 -21.65 -8.85
CA ASP A 158 -1.52 -21.09 -10.06
C ASP A 158 -0.68 -21.43 -11.31
N ALA A 159 -1.07 -20.90 -12.47
CA ALA A 159 -0.38 -21.11 -13.75
C ALA A 159 1.08 -20.60 -13.77
N ASN A 160 1.46 -19.79 -12.79
CA ASN A 160 2.77 -19.19 -12.62
C ASN A 160 3.57 -19.87 -11.49
N SER A 161 3.08 -20.97 -10.92
CA SER A 161 3.66 -21.68 -9.77
C SER A 161 3.60 -20.90 -8.44
N GLU A 162 2.71 -19.92 -8.31
CA GLU A 162 2.48 -19.18 -7.07
C GLU A 162 1.28 -19.74 -6.29
N SER A 163 1.38 -19.84 -4.97
CA SER A 163 0.30 -20.35 -4.12
C SER A 163 -0.58 -19.23 -3.60
N LEU A 164 -1.90 -19.36 -3.77
CA LEU A 164 -2.88 -18.48 -3.10
C LEU A 164 -2.89 -18.77 -1.59
N ILE A 165 -2.05 -18.04 -0.85
CA ILE A 165 -1.98 -18.12 0.62
C ILE A 165 -2.72 -16.90 1.18
N TYR A 166 -3.81 -17.14 1.92
CA TYR A 166 -4.56 -16.08 2.60
C TYR A 166 -4.84 -16.47 4.05
N THR A 167 -4.98 -15.47 4.92
CA THR A 167 -5.45 -15.66 6.29
C THR A 167 -6.98 -15.78 6.27
N VAL A 168 -7.52 -16.91 6.74
CA VAL A 168 -8.97 -17.13 6.82
C VAL A 168 -9.62 -16.03 7.67
N GLY A 169 -10.65 -15.39 7.13
CA GLY A 169 -11.39 -14.29 7.78
C GLY A 169 -10.97 -12.87 7.38
N ASN A 170 -9.98 -12.71 6.50
CA ASN A 170 -9.52 -11.42 6.00
C ASN A 170 -9.94 -11.11 4.54
N ILE A 171 -10.81 -11.94 3.96
CA ILE A 171 -11.54 -11.72 2.70
C ILE A 171 -13.02 -11.73 3.04
#